data_AF-A0A5E5QP36-F1
#
_entry.id   AF-A0A5E5QP36-F1
#
_cell.length_a   1.000
_cell.length_b   1.000
_cell.length_c   1.000
_cell.angle_alpha   90.00
_cell.angle_beta   90.00
_cell.angle_gamma   90.00
#
_symmetry.space_group_name_H-M   'P 1'
#
loop_
_entity.id
_entity.type
_entity.pdbx_description
1 polymer ?
#
loop_
_entity_poly.entity_id
_entity_poly.type
_entity_poly.pdbx_seq_one_letter_code
_entity_poly.pdbx_strand_id
1 'polypeptide(L)'
;MSERKLGSILKKMYNSALQGEKVTQIYLFAISYAKEIQRNNYRIAEIIRFSAISQSFQTEVSKGVKLAQYVEILDKNRILETKNFAELGQILKLMYDNSAEREATTAIRLFGIRYALEINNCEHSIATITIAAGLSRNYAVEISKGIKLAKYVKCKSIVDEQFNTKKITYEINKPIIKSRFKKLQETGLKAETYFINNYNDIDIFKDGTLQDARLFGDGYDFQIDTNNNFYLAEVKGIKENKGRFRLTENEYQKAIEYKNDYIVTLVLNLNKKPRFLQVENPIKNLKFKEKKINTKITKEYHLISDIS
;
A
#
# COMPACT_ATOMS: atom_id res chain seq x y z
N MET A 1 -8.58 37.20 14.70
CA MET A 1 -7.13 37.32 14.47
C MET A 1 -6.90 37.68 13.01
N SER A 2 -6.07 38.67 12.67
CA SER A 2 -5.90 39.12 11.28
C SER A 2 -4.95 38.23 10.45
N GLU A 3 -5.02 38.31 9.12
CA GLU A 3 -4.11 37.62 8.18
C GLU A 3 -2.63 37.95 8.45
N ARG A 4 -2.33 39.20 8.82
CA ARG A 4 -0.97 39.63 9.20
C ARG A 4 -0.47 38.92 10.45
N LYS A 5 -1.34 38.76 11.45
CA LYS A 5 -1.00 38.05 12.69
C LYS A 5 -0.81 36.55 12.44
N LEU A 6 -1.69 35.95 11.63
CA LEU A 6 -1.57 34.58 11.14
C LEU A 6 -0.26 34.37 10.37
N GLY A 7 0.10 35.28 9.47
CA GLY A 7 1.36 35.24 8.74
C GLY A 7 2.58 35.33 9.66
N SER A 8 2.53 36.18 10.69
CA SER A 8 3.60 36.27 11.70
C SER A 8 3.78 34.97 12.49
N ILE A 9 2.68 34.29 12.83
CA ILE A 9 2.71 32.98 13.51
C ILE A 9 3.28 31.91 12.58
N LEU A 10 2.81 31.84 11.33
CA LEU A 10 3.33 30.92 10.32
C LEU A 10 4.84 31.08 10.12
N LYS A 11 5.32 32.33 10.01
CA LYS A 11 6.76 32.64 9.91
C LYS A 11 7.54 32.11 11.12
N LYS A 12 7.01 32.36 12.33
CA LYS A 12 7.65 31.90 13.56
C LYS A 12 7.76 30.37 13.59
N MET A 13 6.66 29.66 13.32
CA MET A 13 6.64 28.20 13.29
C MET A 13 7.56 27.61 12.22
N TYR A 14 7.63 28.25 11.04
CA TYR A 14 8.53 27.84 9.97
C TYR A 14 10.01 28.02 10.33
N ASN A 15 10.37 29.16 10.93
CA ASN A 15 11.76 29.46 11.28
C ASN A 15 12.25 28.69 12.50
N SER A 16 11.37 28.38 13.46
CA SER A 16 11.72 27.57 14.63
C SER A 16 11.67 26.05 14.36
N ALA A 17 11.33 25.63 13.14
CA ALA A 17 11.25 24.23 12.78
C ALA A 17 12.65 23.58 12.78
N LEU A 18 12.76 22.39 13.36
CA LEU A 18 13.95 21.54 13.22
C LEU A 18 14.22 21.23 11.74
N GLN A 19 15.47 20.89 11.41
CA GLN A 19 15.86 20.52 10.05
C GLN A 19 14.96 19.38 9.53
N GLY A 20 14.35 19.60 8.36
CA GLY A 20 13.43 18.63 7.75
C GLY A 20 11.98 18.66 8.27
N GLU A 21 11.63 19.52 9.24
CA GLU A 21 10.26 19.64 9.78
C GLU A 21 9.51 20.91 9.36
N LYS A 22 10.11 21.77 8.53
CA LYS A 22 9.50 23.02 8.04
C LYS A 22 8.11 22.81 7.42
N VAL A 23 7.98 21.82 6.55
CA VAL A 23 6.68 21.46 5.93
C VAL A 23 5.69 20.98 6.99
N THR A 24 6.13 20.17 7.96
CA THR A 24 5.29 19.70 9.06
C THR A 24 4.76 20.86 9.91
N GLN A 25 5.58 21.88 10.18
CA GLN A 25 5.15 23.08 10.90
C GLN A 25 4.14 23.92 10.11
N ILE A 26 4.27 23.98 8.77
CA ILE A 26 3.27 24.61 7.89
C ILE A 26 1.92 23.89 7.99
N TYR A 27 1.91 22.56 7.97
CA TYR A 27 0.70 21.78 8.18
C TYR A 27 0.11 21.98 9.58
N LEU A 28 0.94 22.01 10.62
CA LEU A 28 0.50 22.21 12.00
C LEU A 28 -0.14 23.59 12.19
N PHE A 29 0.45 24.63 11.62
CA PHE A 29 -0.14 25.96 11.55
C PHE A 29 -1.52 25.90 10.88
N ALA A 30 -1.59 25.33 9.68
CA ALA A 30 -2.82 25.27 8.91
C ALA A 30 -3.94 24.51 9.64
N ILE A 31 -3.61 23.41 10.33
CA ILE A 31 -4.55 22.63 11.14
C ILE A 31 -5.03 23.43 12.36
N SER A 32 -4.11 24.09 13.07
CA SER A 32 -4.40 24.84 14.29
C SER A 32 -5.30 26.06 14.04
N TYR A 33 -5.13 26.71 12.89
CA TYR A 33 -5.83 27.95 12.55
C TYR A 33 -6.91 27.77 11.47
N ALA A 34 -7.23 26.55 11.05
CA ALA A 34 -8.21 26.26 10.00
C ALA A 34 -9.57 26.94 10.24
N LYS A 35 -10.10 26.83 11.47
CA LYS A 35 -11.38 27.46 11.85
C LYS A 35 -11.35 28.97 11.67
N GLU A 36 -10.25 29.61 12.06
CA GLU A 36 -10.07 31.06 11.95
C GLU A 36 -9.96 31.50 10.49
N ILE A 37 -9.18 30.77 9.69
CA ILE A 37 -8.99 31.03 8.24
C ILE A 37 -10.32 30.90 7.50
N GLN A 38 -11.07 29.83 7.77
CA GLN A 38 -12.34 29.55 7.11
C GLN A 38 -13.45 30.53 7.53
N ARG A 39 -13.62 30.77 8.85
CA ARG A 39 -14.67 31.64 9.37
C ARG A 39 -14.57 33.07 8.87
N ASN A 40 -13.34 33.58 8.66
CA ASN A 40 -13.11 34.94 8.18
C ASN A 40 -12.88 35.01 6.66
N ASN A 41 -13.00 33.88 5.95
CA ASN A 41 -12.76 33.77 4.51
C ASN A 41 -11.41 34.36 4.05
N TYR A 42 -10.36 34.13 4.83
CA TYR A 42 -9.04 34.67 4.57
C TYR A 42 -8.36 33.99 3.38
N ARG A 43 -7.60 34.78 2.61
CA ARG A 43 -6.87 34.28 1.45
C ARG A 43 -5.55 33.70 1.93
N ILE A 44 -5.35 32.39 1.71
CA ILE A 44 -4.11 31.70 2.09
C ILE A 44 -2.87 32.36 1.46
N ALA A 45 -2.99 32.85 0.22
CA ALA A 45 -1.92 33.59 -0.44
C ALA A 45 -1.49 34.86 0.33
N GLU A 46 -2.45 35.58 0.94
CA GLU A 46 -2.17 36.78 1.75
C GLU A 46 -1.50 36.42 3.08
N ILE A 47 -1.94 35.35 3.73
CA ILE A 47 -1.29 34.84 4.95
C ILE A 47 0.18 34.48 4.66
N ILE A 48 0.45 33.82 3.53
CA ILE A 48 1.82 33.47 3.11
C ILE A 48 2.61 34.73 2.78
N ARG A 49 2.02 35.68 2.05
CA ARG A 49 2.65 36.97 1.74
C ARG A 49 3.09 37.70 3.02
N PHE A 50 2.22 37.76 4.03
CA PHE A 50 2.56 38.37 5.32
C PHE A 50 3.58 37.57 6.14
N SER A 51 3.65 36.26 5.95
CA SER A 51 4.66 35.42 6.61
C SER A 51 6.07 35.54 5.99
N ALA A 52 6.17 36.07 4.77
CA ALA A 52 7.42 36.17 4.01
C ALA A 52 8.15 34.82 3.80
N ILE A 53 7.41 33.71 3.78
CA ILE A 53 7.91 32.42 3.30
C ILE A 53 7.57 32.23 1.81
N SER A 54 8.16 31.22 1.17
CA SER A 54 7.92 30.95 -0.25
C SER A 54 6.43 30.77 -0.58
N GLN A 55 5.96 31.42 -1.65
CA GLN A 55 4.60 31.28 -2.18
C GLN A 55 4.29 29.85 -2.63
N SER A 56 5.31 29.05 -2.95
CA SER A 56 5.14 27.63 -3.29
C SER A 56 4.47 26.80 -2.20
N PHE A 57 4.43 27.27 -0.94
CA PHE A 57 3.78 26.56 0.17
C PHE A 57 2.26 26.75 0.25
N GLN A 58 1.64 27.49 -0.68
CA GLN A 58 0.21 27.72 -0.70
C GLN A 58 -0.59 26.41 -0.74
N THR A 59 -0.12 25.43 -1.52
CA THR A 59 -0.77 24.13 -1.63
C THR A 59 -0.71 23.34 -0.31
N GLU A 60 0.41 23.38 0.41
CA GLU A 60 0.58 22.73 1.72
C GLU A 60 -0.34 23.33 2.77
N VAL A 61 -0.46 24.66 2.81
CA VAL A 61 -1.38 25.34 3.74
C VAL A 61 -2.83 24.95 3.43
N SER A 62 -3.24 24.98 2.14
CA SER A 62 -4.58 24.54 1.73
C SER A 62 -4.87 23.09 2.11
N LYS A 63 -3.90 22.19 1.89
CA LYS A 63 -4.02 20.78 2.29
C LYS A 63 -4.13 20.62 3.81
N GLY A 64 -3.40 21.43 4.58
CA GLY A 64 -3.48 21.43 6.04
C GLY A 64 -4.82 21.92 6.58
N VAL A 65 -5.38 22.98 5.99
CA VAL A 65 -6.73 23.47 6.32
C VAL A 65 -7.78 22.39 6.02
N LYS A 66 -7.66 21.69 4.89
CA LYS A 66 -8.54 20.55 4.57
C LYS A 66 -8.41 19.42 5.60
N LEU A 67 -7.19 19.04 5.96
CA LEU A 67 -6.95 17.99 6.97
C LEU A 67 -7.57 18.31 8.33
N ALA A 68 -7.68 19.58 8.71
CA ALA A 68 -8.25 19.99 10.00
C ALA A 68 -9.71 19.53 10.23
N GLN A 69 -10.41 19.14 9.16
CA GLN A 69 -11.73 18.50 9.26
C GLN A 69 -11.65 17.13 9.92
N TYR A 70 -10.56 16.39 9.65
CA TYR A 70 -10.36 14.98 10.01
C TYR A 70 -9.44 14.76 11.19
N VAL A 71 -8.63 15.75 11.58
CA VAL A 71 -7.65 15.62 12.66
C VAL A 71 -7.82 16.71 13.71
N GLU A 72 -7.32 16.42 14.91
CA GLU A 72 -7.23 17.37 16.03
C GLU A 72 -5.85 17.29 16.69
N ILE A 73 -5.47 18.35 17.40
CA ILE A 73 -4.19 18.42 18.11
C ILE A 73 -4.16 17.35 19.21
N LEU A 74 -3.00 16.71 19.38
CA LEU A 74 -2.81 15.67 20.39
C LEU A 74 -2.82 16.22 21.81
N ASP A 75 -3.84 15.86 22.58
CA ASP A 75 -3.79 15.92 24.05
C ASP A 75 -3.27 14.59 24.60
N LYS A 76 -1.94 14.52 24.74
CA LYS A 76 -1.05 13.58 25.48
C LYS A 76 -1.31 12.06 25.55
N ASN A 77 -2.43 11.51 25.10
CA ASN A 77 -2.72 10.07 25.19
C ASN A 77 -3.12 9.50 23.81
N ARG A 78 -2.27 8.61 23.28
CA ARG A 78 -2.60 7.74 22.14
C ARG A 78 -2.82 6.33 22.67
N ILE A 79 -4.00 5.77 22.42
CA ILE A 79 -4.26 4.36 22.69
C ILE A 79 -3.62 3.54 21.58
N LEU A 80 -2.79 2.56 21.96
CA LEU A 80 -2.13 1.63 21.06
C LEU A 80 -3.08 0.49 20.73
N GLU A 81 -3.38 0.28 19.45
CA GLU A 81 -3.91 -0.98 18.98
C GLU A 81 -2.82 -1.71 18.18
N THR A 82 -2.61 -3.00 18.45
CA THR A 82 -1.66 -3.78 17.66
C THR A 82 -2.25 -4.11 16.29
N LYS A 83 -1.62 -3.64 15.21
CA LYS A 83 -1.93 -4.05 13.84
C LYS A 83 -0.69 -4.70 13.21
N ASN A 84 -0.88 -5.81 12.51
CA ASN A 84 0.20 -6.48 11.79
C ASN A 84 0.32 -5.99 10.33
N PHE A 85 1.40 -6.36 9.65
CA PHE A 85 1.71 -5.93 8.27
C PHE A 85 0.56 -6.17 7.27
N ALA A 86 -0.10 -7.33 7.32
CA ALA A 86 -1.19 -7.67 6.41
C ALA A 86 -2.43 -6.79 6.68
N GLU A 87 -2.72 -6.54 7.96
CA GLU A 87 -3.81 -5.65 8.36
C GLU A 87 -3.55 -4.21 7.90
N LEU A 88 -2.30 -3.72 8.00
CA LEU A 88 -1.91 -2.39 7.52
C LEU A 88 -2.09 -2.24 6.00
N GLY A 89 -1.66 -3.22 5.21
CA GLY A 89 -1.84 -3.19 3.75
C GLY A 89 -3.32 -3.19 3.33
N GLN A 90 -4.15 -4.01 3.99
CA GLN A 90 -5.59 -4.07 3.71
C GLN A 90 -6.31 -2.78 4.10
N ILE A 91 -6.01 -2.24 5.27
CA ILE A 91 -6.60 -0.97 5.71
C ILE A 91 -6.19 0.16 4.77
N LEU A 92 -4.92 0.19 4.34
CA LEU A 92 -4.44 1.18 3.37
C LEU A 92 -5.20 1.08 2.03
N LYS A 93 -5.36 -0.14 1.50
CA LYS A 93 -6.13 -0.39 0.27
C LYS A 93 -7.58 0.06 0.41
N LEU A 94 -8.23 -0.31 1.51
CA LEU A 94 -9.63 0.04 1.74
C LEU A 94 -9.82 1.55 1.96
N MET A 95 -8.90 2.23 2.66
CA MET A 95 -8.95 3.69 2.77
C MET A 95 -8.79 4.38 1.41
N TYR A 96 -7.97 3.82 0.52
CA TYR A 96 -7.82 4.30 -0.84
C TYR A 96 -9.10 4.07 -1.67
N ASP A 97 -9.61 2.84 -1.70
CA ASP A 97 -10.78 2.46 -2.52
C ASP A 97 -12.08 3.16 -2.09
N ASN A 98 -12.23 3.46 -0.80
CA ASN A 98 -13.39 4.18 -0.27
C ASN A 98 -13.24 5.71 -0.33
N SER A 99 -12.12 6.22 -0.85
CA SER A 99 -11.94 7.67 -1.02
C SER A 99 -12.50 8.13 -2.37
N ALA A 100 -13.13 9.31 -2.39
CA ALA A 100 -13.43 9.97 -3.65
C ALA A 100 -12.11 10.24 -4.42
N GLU A 101 -12.17 10.29 -5.75
CA GLU A 101 -10.99 10.35 -6.64
C GLU A 101 -9.99 11.47 -6.27
N ARG A 102 -10.49 12.63 -5.82
CA ARG A 102 -9.67 13.79 -5.37
C ARG A 102 -9.23 13.73 -3.91
N GLU A 103 -9.60 12.68 -3.18
CA GLU A 103 -9.36 12.50 -1.75
C GLU A 103 -8.43 11.33 -1.41
N ALA A 104 -8.04 10.51 -2.39
CA ALA A 104 -7.10 9.41 -2.23
C ALA A 104 -5.81 9.79 -1.50
N THR A 105 -5.21 10.93 -1.88
CA THR A 105 -4.00 11.43 -1.19
C THR A 105 -4.28 11.81 0.28
N THR A 106 -5.49 12.30 0.56
CA THR A 106 -5.92 12.65 1.93
C THR A 106 -6.15 11.38 2.74
N ALA A 107 -6.82 10.38 2.19
CA ALA A 107 -7.05 9.10 2.84
C ALA A 107 -5.73 8.37 3.17
N ILE A 108 -4.81 8.31 2.22
CA ILE A 108 -3.47 7.72 2.41
C ILE A 108 -2.68 8.47 3.50
N ARG A 109 -2.79 9.80 3.54
CA ARG A 109 -2.14 10.57 4.60
C ARG A 109 -2.78 10.34 5.97
N LEU A 110 -4.11 10.23 6.03
CA LEU A 110 -4.84 9.88 7.25
C LEU A 110 -4.48 8.48 7.75
N PHE A 111 -4.26 7.52 6.85
CA PHE A 111 -3.71 6.20 7.19
C PHE A 111 -2.37 6.35 7.92
N GLY A 112 -1.45 7.15 7.38
CA GLY A 112 -0.15 7.43 8.01
C GLY A 112 -0.26 8.14 9.37
N ILE A 113 -1.25 9.03 9.55
CA ILE A 113 -1.49 9.71 10.84
C ILE A 113 -2.05 8.74 11.88
N ARG A 114 -3.01 7.90 11.46
CA ARG A 114 -3.75 6.99 12.34
C ARG A 114 -2.89 5.84 12.82
N TYR A 115 -2.17 5.18 11.91
CA TYR A 115 -1.42 3.96 12.20
C TYR A 115 0.09 4.21 12.32
N ALA A 116 0.49 5.44 12.67
CA ALA A 116 1.90 5.82 12.68
C ALA A 116 2.77 4.94 13.59
N LEU A 117 2.23 4.54 14.74
CA LEU A 117 2.96 3.72 15.72
C LEU A 117 3.12 2.29 15.19
N GLU A 118 2.05 1.73 14.63
CA GLU A 118 2.00 0.39 14.04
C GLU A 118 2.90 0.29 12.80
N ILE A 119 2.91 1.32 11.95
CA ILE A 119 3.79 1.39 10.77
C ILE A 119 5.25 1.50 11.20
N ASN A 120 5.58 2.33 12.20
CA ASN A 120 6.96 2.48 12.68
C ASN A 120 7.47 1.21 13.39
N ASN A 121 6.58 0.45 14.02
CA ASN A 121 6.90 -0.83 14.65
C ASN A 121 6.83 -2.02 13.66
N CYS A 122 6.49 -1.77 12.40
CA CYS A 122 6.45 -2.80 11.36
C CYS A 122 7.87 -3.11 10.88
N GLU A 123 8.21 -4.39 10.75
CA GLU A 123 9.49 -4.84 10.17
C GLU A 123 9.62 -4.48 8.68
N HIS A 124 8.52 -4.08 8.03
CA HIS A 124 8.45 -3.85 6.59
C HIS A 124 8.41 -2.35 6.30
N SER A 125 9.10 -1.93 5.23
CA SER A 125 9.14 -0.53 4.82
C SER A 125 7.74 -0.01 4.42
N ILE A 126 7.54 1.30 4.51
CA ILE A 126 6.32 1.96 4.04
C ILE A 126 6.06 1.65 2.56
N ALA A 127 7.11 1.59 1.74
CA ALA A 127 7.01 1.22 0.33
C ALA A 127 6.51 -0.22 0.16
N THR A 128 6.98 -1.15 0.99
CA THR A 128 6.54 -2.54 1.00
C THR A 128 5.07 -2.66 1.42
N ILE A 129 4.63 -1.92 2.44
CA ILE A 129 3.21 -1.85 2.85
C ILE A 129 2.34 -1.31 1.70
N THR A 130 2.82 -0.28 1.01
CA THR A 130 2.11 0.36 -0.11
C THR A 130 1.93 -0.59 -1.29
N ILE A 131 3.00 -1.30 -1.67
CA ILE A 131 2.96 -2.30 -2.76
C ILE A 131 2.05 -3.48 -2.38
N ALA A 132 2.14 -3.96 -1.14
CA ALA A 132 1.28 -5.04 -0.66
C ALA A 132 -0.20 -4.67 -0.63
N ALA A 133 -0.52 -3.36 -0.53
CA ALA A 133 -1.86 -2.83 -0.69
C ALA A 133 -2.32 -2.75 -2.16
N GLY A 134 -1.46 -3.09 -3.13
CA GLY A 134 -1.74 -2.93 -4.57
C GLY A 134 -1.72 -1.46 -5.02
N LEU A 135 -1.00 -0.60 -4.32
CA LEU A 135 -0.90 0.84 -4.63
C LEU A 135 0.49 1.20 -5.18
N SER A 136 0.55 2.28 -5.96
CA SER A 136 1.82 2.82 -6.45
C SER A 136 2.76 3.17 -5.31
N ARG A 137 4.05 2.78 -5.43
CA ARG A 137 5.12 3.10 -4.46
C ARG A 137 5.21 4.60 -4.15
N ASN A 138 4.81 5.48 -5.07
CA ASN A 138 4.83 6.93 -4.88
C ASN A 138 3.96 7.39 -3.68
N TYR A 139 2.94 6.63 -3.32
CA TYR A 139 2.11 6.92 -2.16
C TYR A 139 2.83 6.73 -0.82
N ALA A 140 3.96 6.02 -0.77
CA ALA A 140 4.78 5.88 0.44
C ALA A 140 5.24 7.23 1.00
N VAL A 141 5.47 8.22 0.13
CA VAL A 141 5.83 9.60 0.52
C VAL A 141 4.70 10.26 1.31
N GLU A 142 3.45 10.02 0.92
CA GLU A 142 2.27 10.60 1.56
C GLU A 142 1.96 9.96 2.91
N ILE A 143 2.16 8.64 3.01
CA ILE A 143 2.11 7.93 4.29
C ILE A 143 3.19 8.47 5.23
N SER A 144 4.43 8.64 4.74
CA SER A 144 5.55 9.20 5.52
C SER A 144 5.26 10.60 6.07
N LYS A 145 4.61 11.46 5.27
CA LYS A 145 4.16 12.79 5.72
C LYS A 145 3.09 12.68 6.81
N GLY A 146 2.17 11.72 6.69
CA GLY A 146 1.19 11.41 7.73
C GLY A 146 1.82 10.99 9.06
N ILE A 147 2.80 10.08 9.01
CA ILE A 147 3.53 9.61 10.20
C ILE A 147 4.24 10.76 10.93
N LYS A 148 4.85 11.69 10.19
CA LYS A 148 5.48 12.88 10.79
C LYS A 148 4.45 13.77 11.50
N LEU A 149 3.27 13.96 10.90
CA LEU A 149 2.17 14.73 11.50
C LEU A 149 1.59 14.04 12.74
N ALA A 150 1.65 12.71 12.80
CA ALA A 150 1.16 11.91 13.91
C ALA A 150 1.84 12.24 15.25
N LYS A 151 2.99 12.92 15.25
CA LYS A 151 3.60 13.45 16.49
C LYS A 151 2.76 14.55 17.15
N TYR A 152 1.98 15.29 16.35
CA TYR A 152 1.30 16.52 16.75
C TYR A 152 -0.23 16.43 16.68
N VAL A 153 -0.76 15.51 15.85
CA VAL A 153 -2.20 15.37 15.62
C VAL A 153 -2.68 13.93 15.74
N LYS A 154 -3.97 13.74 16.01
CA LYS A 154 -4.67 12.45 15.93
C LYS A 154 -5.92 12.57 15.05
N CYS A 155 -6.35 11.46 14.45
CA CYS A 155 -7.60 11.42 13.70
C CYS A 155 -8.80 11.56 14.63
N LYS A 156 -9.80 12.34 14.22
CA LYS A 156 -11.11 12.41 14.87
C LYS A 156 -11.91 11.14 14.60
N SER A 157 -12.92 10.87 15.44
CA SER A 157 -13.82 9.73 15.29
C SER A 157 -14.56 9.69 13.93
N ILE A 158 -14.86 10.85 13.34
CA ILE A 158 -15.55 10.97 12.04
C ILE A 158 -14.81 10.26 10.89
N VAL A 159 -13.48 10.10 11.00
CA VAL A 159 -12.69 9.36 10.01
C VAL A 159 -13.13 7.89 9.96
N ASP A 160 -13.57 7.33 11.08
CA ASP A 160 -14.00 5.94 11.14
C ASP A 160 -15.36 5.71 10.48
N GLU A 161 -16.23 6.73 10.51
CA GLU A 161 -17.53 6.72 9.83
C GLU A 161 -17.38 6.94 8.33
N GLN A 162 -16.58 7.95 7.94
CA GLN A 162 -16.41 8.33 6.53
C GLN A 162 -15.63 7.30 5.71
N PHE A 163 -14.62 6.64 6.32
CA PHE A 163 -13.81 5.61 5.65
C PHE A 163 -14.16 4.19 6.10
N ASN A 164 -15.25 4.02 6.85
CA ASN A 164 -15.81 2.73 7.28
C ASN A 164 -14.80 1.78 7.96
N THR A 165 -13.81 2.35 8.66
CA THR A 165 -12.67 1.61 9.23
C THR A 165 -13.10 0.58 10.28
N LYS A 166 -14.24 0.80 10.95
CA LYS A 166 -14.85 -0.16 11.90
C LYS A 166 -15.37 -1.41 11.21
N LYS A 167 -16.07 -1.28 10.06
CA LYS A 167 -16.54 -2.43 9.27
C LYS A 167 -15.36 -3.22 8.69
N ILE A 168 -14.34 -2.49 8.22
CA ILE A 168 -13.08 -3.07 7.72
C ILE A 168 -12.40 -3.90 8.81
N THR A 169 -12.25 -3.33 10.02
CA THR A 169 -11.65 -4.01 11.17
C THR A 169 -12.45 -5.25 11.58
N TYR A 170 -13.79 -5.19 11.51
CA TYR A 170 -14.66 -6.33 11.78
C TYR A 170 -14.50 -7.46 10.74
N GLU A 171 -14.45 -7.13 9.45
CA GLU A 171 -14.23 -8.10 8.35
C GLU A 171 -12.87 -8.80 8.47
N ILE A 172 -11.80 -8.05 8.75
CA ILE A 172 -10.43 -8.57 8.92
C ILE A 172 -10.32 -9.50 10.14
N ASN A 173 -11.04 -9.18 11.22
CA ASN A 173 -11.01 -9.97 12.45
C ASN A 173 -11.83 -11.27 12.39
N LYS A 174 -12.52 -11.57 11.28
CA LYS A 174 -13.19 -12.87 11.11
C LYS A 174 -12.15 -14.01 11.18
N PRO A 175 -12.32 -15.00 12.08
CA PRO A 175 -11.29 -16.04 12.34
C PRO A 175 -10.83 -16.81 11.11
N ILE A 176 -11.76 -17.06 10.18
CA ILE A 176 -11.50 -17.77 8.92
C ILE A 176 -10.61 -16.95 7.98
N ILE A 177 -10.83 -15.64 7.92
CA ILE A 177 -10.03 -14.71 7.11
C ILE A 177 -8.64 -14.55 7.76
N LYS A 178 -8.55 -14.35 9.06
CA LYS A 178 -7.26 -14.25 9.77
C LYS A 178 -6.36 -15.49 9.58
N SER A 179 -6.94 -16.70 9.58
CA SER A 179 -6.19 -17.97 9.45
C SER A 179 -5.73 -18.26 8.00
N ARG A 180 -6.59 -18.03 7.01
CA ARG A 180 -6.31 -18.33 5.60
C ARG A 180 -5.36 -17.32 4.96
N PHE A 181 -5.51 -16.04 5.28
CA PHE A 181 -4.73 -14.97 4.65
C PHE A 181 -3.29 -14.93 5.16
N LYS A 182 -3.07 -15.13 6.46
CA LYS A 182 -1.74 -15.12 7.09
C LYS A 182 -0.79 -16.18 6.52
N LYS A 183 -1.29 -17.35 6.11
CA LYS A 183 -0.44 -18.46 5.60
C LYS A 183 -0.12 -18.36 4.10
N LEU A 184 -1.05 -17.86 3.29
CA LEU A 184 -0.93 -17.85 1.82
C LEU A 184 -0.16 -16.62 1.29
N GLN A 185 -0.39 -15.43 1.85
CA GLN A 185 0.22 -14.19 1.35
C GLN A 185 1.70 -14.04 1.76
N GLU A 186 2.08 -14.48 2.96
CA GLU A 186 3.48 -14.41 3.42
C GLU A 186 4.42 -15.28 2.58
N THR A 187 3.97 -16.44 2.11
CA THR A 187 4.83 -17.39 1.38
C THR A 187 4.96 -17.01 -0.09
N GLY A 188 3.87 -16.57 -0.73
CA GLY A 188 3.89 -16.09 -2.12
C GLY A 188 4.74 -14.82 -2.26
N LEU A 189 4.47 -13.80 -1.45
CA LEU A 189 5.18 -12.53 -1.53
C LEU A 189 6.68 -12.66 -1.23
N LYS A 190 7.06 -13.50 -0.25
CA LYS A 190 8.47 -13.79 0.03
C LYS A 190 9.16 -14.49 -1.15
N ALA A 191 8.47 -15.40 -1.83
CA ALA A 191 9.00 -16.09 -3.00
C ALA A 191 9.16 -15.14 -4.20
N GLU A 192 8.15 -14.34 -4.51
CA GLU A 192 8.19 -13.32 -5.57
C GLU A 192 9.28 -12.28 -5.32
N THR A 193 9.41 -11.80 -4.08
CA THR A 193 10.46 -10.84 -3.71
C THR A 193 11.85 -11.45 -3.87
N TYR A 194 12.03 -12.71 -3.45
CA TYR A 194 13.28 -13.42 -3.66
C TYR A 194 13.58 -13.62 -5.14
N PHE A 195 12.57 -13.93 -5.95
CA PHE A 195 12.69 -14.01 -7.40
C PHE A 195 13.18 -12.69 -8.02
N ILE A 196 12.48 -11.58 -7.80
CA ILE A 196 12.85 -10.26 -8.37
C ILE A 196 14.30 -9.86 -8.03
N ASN A 197 14.76 -10.17 -6.82
CA ASN A 197 16.10 -9.79 -6.38
C ASN A 197 17.22 -10.70 -6.91
N ASN A 198 16.91 -11.91 -7.37
CA ASN A 198 17.92 -12.93 -7.68
C ASN A 198 17.64 -13.70 -8.99
N TYR A 199 16.66 -13.29 -9.81
CA TYR A 199 16.31 -13.99 -11.05
C TYR A 199 17.50 -14.08 -12.02
N ASN A 200 18.41 -13.11 -11.96
CA ASN A 200 19.61 -13.08 -12.79
C ASN A 200 20.63 -14.20 -12.46
N ASP A 201 20.48 -14.86 -11.30
CA ASP A 201 21.28 -16.04 -10.92
C ASP A 201 20.76 -17.33 -11.57
N ILE A 202 19.63 -17.27 -12.27
CA ILE A 202 19.05 -18.38 -13.00
C ILE A 202 19.56 -18.32 -14.44
N ASP A 203 20.31 -19.34 -14.87
CA ASP A 203 21.02 -19.33 -16.16
C ASP A 203 20.13 -18.97 -17.36
N ILE A 204 18.89 -19.48 -17.42
CA ILE A 204 17.96 -19.18 -18.52
C ILE A 204 17.42 -17.75 -18.53
N PHE A 205 17.48 -17.04 -17.41
CA PHE A 205 17.03 -15.65 -17.27
C PHE A 205 18.19 -14.65 -17.21
N LYS A 206 19.42 -15.15 -17.24
CA LYS A 206 20.63 -14.35 -17.08
C LYS A 206 20.71 -13.29 -18.17
N ASP A 207 21.07 -12.09 -17.73
CA ASP A 207 21.16 -10.86 -18.54
C ASP A 207 19.82 -10.46 -19.20
N GLY A 208 18.71 -11.06 -18.76
CA GLY A 208 17.37 -10.76 -19.23
C GLY A 208 16.73 -9.56 -18.54
N THR A 209 15.83 -8.88 -19.25
CA THR A 209 15.02 -7.78 -18.72
C THR A 209 13.70 -8.32 -18.16
N LEU A 210 13.47 -8.12 -16.87
CA LEU A 210 12.25 -8.57 -16.19
C LEU A 210 11.12 -7.54 -16.33
N GLN A 211 9.95 -8.00 -16.75
CA GLN A 211 8.68 -7.28 -16.75
C GLN A 211 7.73 -7.89 -15.71
N ASP A 212 7.08 -7.04 -14.91
CA ASP A 212 6.17 -7.46 -13.84
C ASP A 212 4.75 -7.64 -14.40
N ALA A 213 4.27 -8.88 -14.44
CA ALA A 213 2.98 -9.25 -15.00
C ALA A 213 1.92 -9.64 -13.95
N ARG A 214 2.27 -9.59 -12.65
CA ARG A 214 1.44 -10.09 -11.54
C ARG A 214 0.05 -9.46 -11.45
N LEU A 215 -0.13 -8.28 -12.03
CA LEU A 215 -1.40 -7.53 -11.98
C LEU A 215 -2.30 -7.76 -13.19
N PHE A 216 -1.80 -8.37 -14.27
CA PHE A 216 -2.58 -8.57 -15.49
C PHE A 216 -3.47 -9.81 -15.43
N GLY A 217 -3.15 -10.76 -14.54
CA GLY A 217 -3.92 -11.99 -14.39
C GLY A 217 -3.77 -12.95 -15.57
N ASP A 218 -2.72 -12.79 -16.38
CA ASP A 218 -2.49 -13.52 -17.62
C ASP A 218 -2.00 -14.96 -17.43
N GLY A 219 -1.90 -15.42 -16.17
CA GLY A 219 -1.54 -16.79 -15.81
C GLY A 219 -0.03 -17.02 -15.64
N TYR A 220 0.74 -15.96 -15.44
CA TYR A 220 2.15 -15.96 -15.05
C TYR A 220 2.45 -14.67 -14.25
N ASP A 221 3.52 -14.67 -13.45
CA ASP A 221 3.90 -13.55 -12.60
C ASP A 221 4.84 -12.56 -13.32
N PHE A 222 5.76 -13.06 -14.14
CA PHE A 222 6.78 -12.23 -14.80
C PHE A 222 7.03 -12.68 -16.23
N GLN A 223 7.43 -11.73 -17.08
CA GLN A 223 8.08 -12.02 -18.36
C GLN A 223 9.55 -11.61 -18.27
N ILE A 224 10.45 -12.41 -18.84
CA ILE A 224 11.86 -12.12 -18.92
C ILE A 224 12.26 -12.14 -20.40
N ASP A 225 12.62 -10.98 -20.92
CA ASP A 225 13.11 -10.84 -22.29
C ASP A 225 14.64 -10.99 -22.30
N THR A 226 15.12 -11.97 -23.05
CA THR A 226 16.54 -12.17 -23.34
C THR A 226 16.82 -11.75 -24.78
N ASN A 227 18.09 -11.69 -25.19
CA ASN A 227 18.47 -11.20 -26.52
C ASN A 227 17.77 -11.93 -27.69
N ASN A 228 17.45 -13.22 -27.53
CA ASN A 228 16.90 -14.04 -28.61
C ASN A 228 15.53 -14.67 -28.30
N ASN A 229 15.06 -14.63 -27.05
CA ASN A 229 13.84 -15.33 -26.59
C ASN A 229 13.16 -14.55 -25.46
N PHE A 230 11.90 -14.90 -25.16
CA PHE A 230 11.23 -14.50 -23.93
C PHE A 230 10.88 -15.73 -23.09
N TYR A 231 10.75 -15.54 -21.78
CA TYR A 231 10.26 -16.56 -20.86
C TYR A 231 9.17 -16.00 -19.96
N LEU A 232 8.14 -16.79 -19.71
CA LEU A 232 7.08 -16.51 -18.76
C LEU A 232 7.36 -17.28 -17.47
N ALA A 233 7.55 -16.56 -16.36
CA ALA A 233 7.85 -17.15 -15.07
C ALA A 233 6.64 -17.11 -14.14
N GLU A 234 6.29 -18.26 -13.59
CA GLU A 234 5.31 -18.44 -12.53
C GLU A 234 6.02 -18.82 -11.22
N VAL A 235 5.92 -17.99 -10.18
CA VAL A 235 6.73 -18.12 -8.97
C VAL A 235 5.94 -18.78 -7.84
N LYS A 236 6.43 -19.92 -7.33
CA LYS A 236 5.79 -20.62 -6.20
C LYS A 236 6.73 -20.79 -5.02
N GLY A 237 6.31 -20.36 -3.84
CA GLY A 237 7.06 -20.52 -2.59
C GLY A 237 6.80 -21.85 -1.88
N ILE A 238 7.86 -22.53 -1.45
CA ILE A 238 7.80 -23.72 -0.59
C ILE A 238 8.70 -23.51 0.63
N LYS A 239 8.12 -23.65 1.83
CA LYS A 239 8.82 -23.36 3.11
C LYS A 239 10.00 -24.29 3.39
N GLU A 240 9.90 -25.53 2.96
CA GLU A 240 10.90 -26.60 3.17
C GLU A 240 11.70 -26.88 1.89
N ASN A 241 12.69 -27.78 1.99
CA ASN A 241 13.50 -28.22 0.85
C ASN A 241 12.74 -29.03 -0.22
N LYS A 242 11.50 -29.43 0.08
CA LYS A 242 10.59 -30.16 -0.81
C LYS A 242 9.15 -29.82 -0.47
N GLY A 243 8.24 -29.93 -1.44
CA GLY A 243 6.82 -29.71 -1.20
C GLY A 243 6.00 -29.90 -2.46
N ARG A 244 4.68 -29.74 -2.30
CA ARG A 244 3.72 -29.74 -3.41
C ARG A 244 3.27 -28.32 -3.67
N PHE A 245 3.03 -28.00 -4.93
CA PHE A 245 2.36 -26.77 -5.35
C PHE A 245 1.15 -27.13 -6.23
N ARG A 246 0.36 -26.12 -6.57
CA ARG A 246 -0.77 -26.24 -7.50
C ARG A 246 -0.64 -25.14 -8.55
N LEU A 247 -1.19 -25.40 -9.73
CA LEU A 247 -1.48 -24.37 -10.71
C LEU A 247 -2.97 -23.98 -10.63
N THR A 248 -3.29 -22.74 -10.95
CA THR A 248 -4.66 -22.37 -11.31
C THR A 248 -4.99 -22.89 -12.72
N GLU A 249 -6.28 -22.83 -13.10
CA GLU A 249 -6.68 -23.24 -14.45
C GLU A 249 -6.01 -22.36 -15.52
N ASN A 250 -5.96 -21.04 -15.31
CA ASN A 250 -5.30 -20.13 -16.25
C ASN A 250 -3.79 -20.42 -16.37
N GLU A 251 -3.08 -20.56 -15.23
CA GLU A 251 -1.66 -20.95 -15.22
C GLU A 251 -1.42 -22.28 -15.95
N TYR A 252 -2.29 -23.26 -15.74
CA TYR A 252 -2.18 -24.57 -16.38
C TYR A 252 -2.37 -24.48 -17.90
N GLN A 253 -3.34 -23.70 -18.38
CA GLN A 253 -3.55 -23.48 -19.81
C GLN A 253 -2.40 -22.71 -20.44
N LYS A 254 -1.87 -21.68 -19.78
CA LYS A 254 -0.71 -20.92 -20.26
C LYS A 254 0.55 -21.78 -20.34
N ALA A 255 0.74 -22.68 -19.38
CA ALA A 255 1.83 -23.65 -19.44
C ALA A 255 1.68 -24.64 -20.62
N ILE A 256 0.45 -25.00 -21.02
CA ILE A 256 0.18 -25.79 -22.24
C ILE A 256 0.48 -24.98 -23.50
N GLU A 257 0.08 -23.70 -23.51
CA GLU A 257 0.22 -22.79 -24.64
C GLU A 257 1.69 -22.50 -24.95
N TYR A 258 2.45 -22.03 -23.95
CA TYR A 258 3.81 -21.54 -24.10
C TYR A 258 4.89 -22.60 -23.88
N LYS A 259 4.54 -23.77 -23.33
CA LYS A 259 5.42 -24.97 -23.27
C LYS A 259 6.80 -24.68 -22.69
N ASN A 260 7.83 -24.66 -23.53
CA ASN A 260 9.23 -24.48 -23.11
C ASN A 260 9.51 -23.04 -22.66
N ASP A 261 8.70 -22.09 -23.10
CA ASP A 261 8.81 -20.67 -22.71
C ASP A 261 8.09 -20.40 -21.38
N TYR A 262 7.32 -21.36 -20.85
CA TYR A 262 6.65 -21.26 -19.56
C TYR A 262 7.43 -22.00 -18.46
N ILE A 263 7.93 -21.24 -17.50
CA ILE A 263 8.84 -21.71 -16.45
C ILE A 263 8.15 -21.58 -15.09
N VAL A 264 7.94 -22.70 -14.41
CA VAL A 264 7.60 -22.65 -12.98
C VAL A 264 8.89 -22.50 -12.19
N THR A 265 9.03 -21.38 -11.48
CA THR A 265 10.19 -21.12 -10.63
C THR A 265 9.81 -21.32 -9.17
N LEU A 266 10.26 -22.45 -8.59
CA LEU A 266 10.04 -22.76 -7.18
C LEU A 266 11.10 -22.09 -6.32
N VAL A 267 10.68 -21.34 -5.31
CA VAL A 267 11.57 -20.85 -4.24
C VAL A 267 11.45 -21.78 -3.05
N LEU A 268 12.40 -22.70 -2.93
CA LEU A 268 12.44 -23.72 -1.88
C LEU A 268 13.12 -23.17 -0.62
N ASN A 269 12.85 -23.79 0.53
CA ASN A 269 13.50 -23.48 1.81
C ASN A 269 13.39 -22.00 2.22
N LEU A 270 12.24 -21.40 1.92
CA LEU A 270 11.97 -19.95 2.00
C LEU A 270 12.28 -19.31 3.37
N ASN A 271 12.21 -20.09 4.45
CA ASN A 271 12.39 -19.60 5.82
C ASN A 271 13.81 -19.80 6.38
N LYS A 272 14.73 -20.42 5.63
CA LYS A 272 16.10 -20.68 6.07
C LYS A 272 17.10 -20.14 5.06
N LYS A 273 17.43 -20.95 4.04
CA LYS A 273 18.34 -20.58 2.95
C LYS A 273 17.59 -20.81 1.64
N PRO A 274 16.91 -19.77 1.12
CA PRO A 274 16.14 -19.89 -0.11
C PRO A 274 17.01 -20.33 -1.28
N ARG A 275 16.44 -21.10 -2.19
CA ARG A 275 17.08 -21.49 -3.44
C ARG A 275 16.03 -21.71 -4.52
N PHE A 276 16.41 -21.47 -5.77
CA PHE A 276 15.55 -21.78 -6.90
C PHE A 276 15.56 -23.27 -7.27
N LEU A 277 14.43 -23.70 -7.82
CA LEU A 277 14.30 -24.91 -8.62
C LEU A 277 13.36 -24.58 -9.78
N GLN A 278 13.92 -24.56 -10.99
CA GLN A 278 13.18 -24.27 -12.21
C GLN A 278 12.59 -25.56 -12.77
N VAL A 279 11.37 -25.44 -13.28
CA VAL A 279 10.72 -26.51 -14.04
C VAL A 279 10.27 -25.90 -15.36
N GLU A 280 11.11 -26.07 -16.37
CA GLU A 280 10.76 -25.78 -17.77
C GLU A 280 9.64 -26.71 -18.22
N ASN A 281 8.71 -26.23 -19.05
CA ASN A 281 7.60 -27.02 -19.57
C ASN A 281 6.95 -27.91 -18.49
N PRO A 282 6.36 -27.31 -17.44
CA PRO A 282 5.94 -28.02 -16.24
C PRO A 282 4.89 -29.09 -16.54
N ILE A 283 4.09 -28.92 -17.60
CA ILE A 283 3.08 -29.89 -18.02
C ILE A 283 3.70 -31.17 -18.57
N LYS A 284 4.81 -31.05 -19.32
CA LYS A 284 5.57 -32.21 -19.81
C LYS A 284 6.36 -32.88 -18.68
N ASN A 285 6.96 -32.09 -17.79
CA ASN A 285 7.92 -32.57 -16.80
C ASN A 285 7.30 -32.97 -15.45
N LEU A 286 6.03 -32.62 -15.19
CA LEU A 286 5.32 -32.98 -13.97
C LEU A 286 3.93 -33.57 -14.28
N LYS A 287 3.39 -34.35 -13.34
CA LYS A 287 2.03 -34.91 -13.45
C LYS A 287 1.07 -34.13 -12.57
N PHE A 288 0.07 -33.50 -13.18
CA PHE A 288 -1.02 -32.82 -12.47
C PHE A 288 -2.28 -33.68 -12.50
N LYS A 289 -3.05 -33.63 -11.41
CA LYS A 289 -4.38 -34.22 -11.35
C LYS A 289 -5.39 -33.08 -11.24
N GLU A 290 -6.29 -32.99 -12.20
CA GLU A 290 -7.40 -32.05 -12.15
C GLU A 290 -8.21 -32.29 -10.87
N LYS A 291 -8.50 -31.21 -10.13
CA LYS A 291 -9.35 -31.24 -8.95
C LYS A 291 -10.34 -30.09 -9.04
N LYS A 292 -11.57 -30.41 -9.45
CA LYS A 292 -12.68 -29.46 -9.43
C LYS A 292 -13.06 -29.17 -7.97
N ILE A 293 -12.94 -27.91 -7.58
CA ILE A 293 -13.36 -27.44 -6.27
C ILE A 293 -14.63 -26.63 -6.51
N ASN A 294 -15.79 -27.20 -6.18
CA ASN A 294 -17.05 -26.44 -6.21
C ASN A 294 -16.99 -25.39 -5.09
N THR A 295 -16.66 -24.15 -5.42
CA THR A 295 -16.86 -23.02 -4.52
C THR A 295 -18.34 -22.87 -4.21
N LYS A 296 -18.65 -22.42 -2.99
CA LYS A 296 -20.02 -22.07 -2.53
C LYS A 296 -20.80 -21.37 -3.63
N ILE A 297 -22.10 -21.66 -3.74
CA ILE A 297 -23.05 -20.95 -4.60
C ILE A 297 -22.80 -19.44 -4.45
N THR A 298 -22.28 -18.83 -5.51
CA THR A 298 -22.12 -17.38 -5.58
C THR A 298 -23.48 -16.79 -5.89
N LYS A 299 -24.09 -16.15 -4.89
CA LYS A 299 -25.30 -15.36 -5.08
C LYS A 299 -24.84 -13.92 -5.35
N GLU A 300 -25.04 -13.48 -6.58
CA GLU A 300 -24.79 -12.11 -6.99
C GLU A 300 -26.10 -11.34 -6.98
N TYR A 301 -26.06 -10.10 -6.52
CA TYR A 301 -27.20 -9.19 -6.50
C TYR A 301 -26.83 -8.02 -7.37
N HIS A 302 -27.40 -8.02 -8.56
CA HIS A 302 -27.20 -6.98 -9.56
C HIS A 302 -28.26 -5.90 -9.38
N LEU A 303 -27.89 -4.67 -9.71
CA LEU A 303 -28.84 -3.57 -9.74
C LEU A 303 -29.91 -3.86 -10.80
N ILE A 304 -31.17 -3.59 -10.44
CA ILE A 304 -32.31 -3.83 -11.33
C ILE A 304 -32.41 -2.73 -12.41
N SER A 305 -31.76 -1.59 -12.18
CA SER A 305 -31.70 -0.47 -13.13
C SER A 305 -30.36 0.24 -13.04
N ASP A 306 -30.04 0.99 -14.09
CA ASP A 306 -28.88 1.87 -14.11
C ASP A 306 -28.94 2.86 -12.95
N ILE A 307 -27.76 3.14 -12.41
CA ILE A 307 -27.58 4.23 -11.46
C ILE A 307 -27.66 5.52 -12.27
N SER A 308 -28.63 6.37 -11.92
CA SER A 308 -28.70 7.76 -12.40
C SER A 308 -27.66 8.63 -11.71
#